data_AF-A0A438MPU0-F1
#
_entry.id   AF-A0A438MPU0-F1
#
_cell.length_a   1.000
_cell.length_b   1.000
_cell.length_c   1.000
_cell.angle_alpha   90.00
_cell.angle_beta   90.00
_cell.angle_gamma   90.00
#
_symmetry.space_group_name_H-M   'P 1'
#
loop_
_entity.id
_entity.type
_entity.pdbx_description
1 polymer ?
#
loop_
_entity_poly.entity_id
_entity_poly.type
_entity_poly.pdbx_seq_one_letter_code
_entity_poly.pdbx_strand_id
1 'polypeptide(L)'
;MFVDPPAPEPWHKGDRPPRTTSPSQEDTPATYLFNPEYERLVVAWNNVKPQLDALRTALDKAYNLARSPQTWDAPVGERYVEDIREWRNRLALYRHAVLTAISDQAADTPRWVPTTAAIPRAN
;
A
#
# COMPACT_ATOMS: atom_id res chain seq x y z
N MET A 1 -13.75 12.78 -4.26
CA MET A 1 -12.62 12.44 -3.36
C MET A 1 -12.18 11.04 -3.74
N PHE A 2 -10.91 10.84 -4.08
CA PHE A 2 -10.40 9.51 -4.42
C PHE A 2 -10.44 8.64 -3.16
N VAL A 3 -11.02 7.44 -3.29
CA VAL A 3 -11.03 6.45 -2.22
C VAL A 3 -9.77 5.61 -2.38
N ASP A 4 -9.05 5.38 -1.28
CA ASP A 4 -7.90 4.49 -1.29
C ASP A 4 -8.37 3.06 -1.65
N PRO A 5 -7.63 2.32 -2.50
CA PRO A 5 -7.95 0.93 -2.80
C PRO A 5 -7.76 0.02 -1.57
N PRO A 6 -8.23 -1.24 -1.61
CA PRO A 6 -7.97 -2.17 -0.51
C PRO A 6 -6.46 -2.42 -0.34
N ALA A 7 -6.01 -2.44 0.91
CA ALA A 7 -4.63 -2.78 1.25
C ALA A 7 -4.36 -4.27 0.99
N PRO A 8 -3.16 -4.64 0.53
CA PRO A 8 -2.75 -6.05 0.45
C PRO A 8 -2.74 -6.69 1.85
N GLU A 9 -3.34 -7.87 1.95
CA GLU A 9 -3.50 -8.57 3.23
C GLU A 9 -2.18 -9.22 3.68
N PRO A 10 -1.62 -8.85 4.84
CA PRO A 10 -0.38 -9.44 5.37
C PRO A 10 -0.56 -10.93 5.69
N TRP A 11 0.55 -11.63 5.89
CA TRP A 11 0.50 -12.98 6.45
C TRP A 11 0.15 -12.93 7.94
N HIS A 12 -0.81 -13.76 8.35
CA HIS A 12 -1.15 -13.98 9.74
C HIS A 12 -0.81 -15.40 10.20
N LYS A 13 -0.45 -15.52 11.48
CA LYS A 13 -0.20 -16.82 12.12
C LYS A 13 -1.50 -17.64 12.10
N GLY A 14 -1.56 -18.65 11.23
CA GLY A 14 -2.73 -19.50 11.05
C GLY A 14 -3.26 -19.49 9.62
N ASP A 15 -2.80 -18.57 8.78
CA ASP A 15 -3.13 -18.56 7.36
C ASP A 15 -2.62 -19.85 6.71
N ARG A 16 -3.44 -20.43 5.84
CA ARG A 16 -3.14 -21.66 5.12
C ARG A 16 -3.27 -21.42 3.62
N PRO A 17 -2.47 -22.12 2.80
CA PRO A 17 -2.69 -22.13 1.37
C PRO A 17 -4.11 -22.62 1.06
N PRO A 18 -4.68 -22.25 -0.11
CA PRO A 18 -5.94 -22.81 -0.58
C PRO A 18 -5.88 -24.34 -0.53
N ARG A 19 -6.91 -24.99 0.03
CA ARG A 19 -7.01 -26.46 0.00
C ARG A 19 -7.11 -26.91 -1.45
N THR A 20 -6.08 -27.56 -1.97
CA THR A 20 -6.12 -28.18 -3.30
C THR A 20 -7.10 -29.34 -3.27
N THR A 21 -8.32 -29.12 -3.76
CA THR A 21 -9.29 -30.15 -4.09
C THR A 21 -8.93 -30.76 -5.45
N SER A 22 -7.92 -31.62 -5.52
CA SER A 22 -7.79 -32.67 -6.55
C SER A 22 -6.60 -33.57 -6.23
N PRO A 23 -6.82 -34.87 -5.94
CA PRO A 23 -5.75 -35.84 -5.91
C PRO A 23 -5.52 -36.33 -7.33
N SER A 24 -4.53 -35.77 -8.04
CA SER A 24 -4.06 -36.37 -9.29
C SER A 24 -2.76 -37.11 -8.99
N GLN A 25 -2.95 -38.40 -8.76
CA GLN A 25 -2.02 -39.53 -8.65
C GLN A 25 -0.62 -39.38 -9.30
N GLU A 26 0.23 -38.52 -8.75
CA GLU A 26 1.71 -38.62 -8.67
C GLU A 26 2.29 -37.58 -7.68
N ASP A 27 1.43 -37.05 -6.79
CA ASP A 27 1.71 -35.86 -5.99
C ASP A 27 2.57 -36.17 -4.76
N THR A 28 3.86 -35.83 -4.84
CA THR A 28 4.57 -35.40 -3.63
C THR A 28 3.78 -34.23 -3.05
N PRO A 29 3.40 -34.22 -1.75
CA PRO A 29 2.61 -33.12 -1.20
C PRO A 29 3.41 -31.83 -1.34
N ALA A 30 3.01 -30.97 -2.28
CA ALA A 30 3.61 -29.66 -2.45
C ALA A 30 3.47 -28.92 -1.12
N THR A 31 4.60 -28.64 -0.48
CA THR A 31 4.61 -27.75 0.67
C THR A 31 4.41 -26.35 0.12
N TYR A 32 3.57 -25.52 0.73
CA TYR A 32 3.38 -24.14 0.27
C TYR A 32 4.10 -23.17 1.21
N LEU A 33 4.67 -22.12 0.65
CA LEU A 33 5.22 -20.99 1.40
C LEU A 33 4.47 -19.72 1.03
N PHE A 34 4.42 -18.78 1.96
CA PHE A 34 3.91 -17.44 1.67
C PHE A 34 4.86 -16.75 0.69
N ASN A 35 4.30 -16.13 -0.35
CA ASN A 35 5.07 -15.59 -1.45
C ASN A 35 5.89 -14.36 -0.99
N PRO A 36 7.24 -14.40 -1.05
CA PRO A 36 8.08 -13.28 -0.67
C PRO A 36 7.85 -12.03 -1.54
N GLU A 37 7.48 -12.20 -2.81
CA GLU A 37 7.17 -11.06 -3.70
C GLU A 37 5.88 -10.37 -3.29
N TYR A 38 4.86 -11.14 -2.85
CA TYR A 38 3.64 -10.58 -2.30
C TYR A 38 3.93 -9.83 -0.98
N GLU A 39 4.74 -10.41 -0.09
CA GLU A 39 5.13 -9.76 1.17
C GLU A 39 5.84 -8.41 0.94
N ARG A 40 6.65 -8.28 -0.11
CA ARG A 40 7.26 -6.99 -0.48
C ARG A 40 6.22 -5.93 -0.82
N LEU A 41 5.09 -6.29 -1.43
CA LEU A 41 3.99 -5.37 -1.74
C LEU A 41 3.27 -4.91 -0.46
N VAL A 42 3.08 -5.82 0.50
CA VAL A 42 2.55 -5.49 1.84
C VAL A 42 3.46 -4.49 2.54
N VAL A 43 4.78 -4.74 2.54
CA VAL A 43 5.77 -3.82 3.11
C VAL A 43 5.75 -2.48 2.39
N ALA A 44 5.68 -2.46 1.06
CA ALA A 44 5.61 -1.24 0.27
C ALA A 44 4.38 -0.40 0.65
N TRP A 45 3.21 -1.02 0.75
CA TRP A 45 1.97 -0.36 1.19
C TRP A 45 2.14 0.27 2.58
N ASN A 46 2.62 -0.52 3.55
CA ASN A 46 2.76 -0.11 4.94
C ASN A 46 3.81 1.00 5.13
N ASN A 47 4.80 1.09 4.24
CA ASN A 47 5.78 2.17 4.27
C ASN A 47 5.28 3.44 3.58
N VAL A 48 4.65 3.31 2.41
CA VAL A 48 4.26 4.46 1.57
C VAL A 48 3.03 5.17 2.11
N LYS A 49 2.00 4.43 2.53
CA LYS A 49 0.72 5.03 2.95
C LYS A 49 0.90 6.03 4.11
N PRO A 50 1.61 5.70 5.21
CA PRO A 50 1.81 6.65 6.31
C PRO A 50 2.62 7.89 5.90
N GLN A 51 3.59 7.75 4.99
CA GLN A 51 4.37 8.88 4.48
C GLN A 51 3.48 9.84 3.68
N LEU A 52 2.58 9.32 2.84
CA LEU A 52 1.60 10.14 2.11
C LEU A 52 0.58 10.80 3.05
N ASP A 53 0.15 10.11 4.11
CA ASP A 53 -0.70 10.68 5.17
C ASP A 53 0.01 11.83 5.90
N ALA A 54 1.30 11.69 6.19
CA ALA A 54 2.12 12.74 6.82
C ALA A 54 2.30 13.96 5.90
N LEU A 55 2.60 13.75 4.62
CA LEU A 55 2.72 14.83 3.63
C LEU A 55 1.41 15.61 3.47
N ARG A 56 0.28 14.90 3.40
CA ARG A 56 -1.05 15.53 3.36
C ARG A 56 -1.26 16.41 4.59
N THR A 57 -0.96 15.89 5.77
CA THR A 57 -1.10 16.60 7.04
C THR A 57 -0.21 17.86 7.07
N ALA A 58 1.01 17.78 6.54
CA ALA A 58 1.92 18.91 6.44
C ALA A 58 1.36 20.01 5.50
N LEU A 59 0.84 19.64 4.33
CA LEU A 59 0.21 20.57 3.40
C LEU A 59 -1.07 21.19 3.97
N ASP A 60 -1.88 20.42 4.71
CA ASP A 60 -3.09 20.92 5.37
C ASP A 60 -2.73 21.97 6.44
N LYS A 61 -1.65 21.75 7.21
CA LYS A 61 -1.13 22.74 8.16
C LYS A 61 -0.64 24.02 7.46
N ALA A 62 0.15 23.86 6.39
CA ALA A 62 0.64 25.00 5.61
C ALA A 62 -0.51 25.81 5.01
N TYR A 63 -1.53 25.14 4.46
CA TYR A 63 -2.74 25.78 3.93
C TYR A 63 -3.47 26.61 4.99
N ASN A 64 -3.61 26.06 6.20
CA ASN A 64 -4.27 26.74 7.30
C ASN A 64 -3.53 27.99 7.79
N LEU A 65 -2.20 27.98 7.73
CA LEU A 65 -1.38 29.16 8.02
C LEU A 65 -1.46 30.19 6.89
N ALA A 66 -1.37 29.74 5.63
CA ALA A 66 -1.42 30.59 4.44
C ALA A 66 -2.71 31.40 4.34
N ARG A 67 -3.85 30.78 4.67
CA ARG A 67 -5.17 31.44 4.61
C ARG A 67 -5.46 32.37 5.78
N SER A 68 -4.56 32.47 6.77
CA SER A 68 -4.74 33.36 7.91
C SER A 68 -4.40 34.79 7.51
N PRO A 69 -5.35 35.75 7.59
CA PRO A 69 -5.10 37.16 7.28
C PRO A 69 -4.08 37.82 8.21
N GLN A 70 -3.73 37.14 9.32
CA GLN A 70 -2.78 37.61 10.33
C GLN A 70 -1.33 37.23 9.97
N THR A 71 -1.12 36.38 8.97
CA THR A 71 0.20 35.79 8.67
C THR A 71 0.85 36.37 7.41
N TRP A 72 0.07 36.87 6.45
CA TRP A 72 0.58 37.40 5.18
C TRP A 72 -0.20 38.64 4.74
N ASP A 73 0.47 39.58 4.06
CA ASP A 73 -0.21 40.60 3.26
C ASP A 73 -1.10 39.93 2.20
N ALA A 74 -2.32 40.46 2.02
CA ALA A 74 -3.40 39.79 1.28
C ALA A 74 -2.99 39.20 -0.10
N PRO A 75 -2.22 39.90 -0.97
CA PRO A 75 -1.88 39.36 -2.30
C PRO A 75 -0.90 38.18 -2.25
N VAL A 76 0.01 38.15 -1.28
CA VAL A 76 1.00 37.07 -1.12
C VAL A 76 0.32 35.83 -0.54
N GLY A 77 -0.59 36.04 0.43
CA GLY A 77 -1.40 34.97 1.00
C GLY A 77 -2.28 34.27 -0.05
N GLU A 78 -2.94 35.03 -0.92
CA GLU A 78 -3.80 34.48 -1.98
C GLU A 78 -3.05 33.55 -2.95
N ARG A 79 -1.90 34.02 -3.48
CA ARG A 79 -1.07 33.20 -4.37
C ARG A 79 -0.57 31.94 -3.69
N TYR A 80 -0.08 32.06 -2.45
CA TYR A 80 0.43 30.90 -1.70
C TYR A 80 -0.68 29.88 -1.38
N VAL A 81 -1.90 30.35 -1.12
CA VAL A 81 -3.09 29.49 -0.94
C VAL A 81 -3.42 28.72 -2.22
N GLU A 82 -3.33 29.38 -3.39
CA GLU A 82 -3.57 28.74 -4.68
C GLU A 82 -2.53 27.66 -4.99
N ASP A 83 -1.24 27.98 -4.85
CA ASP A 83 -0.15 27.03 -5.05
C ASP A 83 -0.30 25.80 -4.12
N ILE A 84 -0.60 26.00 -2.83
CA ILE A 84 -0.82 24.88 -1.89
C ILE A 84 -2.03 24.03 -2.29
N ARG A 85 -3.12 24.64 -2.79
CA ARG A 85 -4.28 23.86 -3.28
C ARG A 85 -3.86 22.97 -4.45
N GLU A 86 -3.06 23.47 -5.37
CA GLU A 86 -2.56 22.68 -6.48
C GLU A 86 -1.69 21.50 -5.98
N TRP A 87 -0.77 21.76 -5.05
CA TRP A 87 0.04 20.70 -4.44
C TRP A 87 -0.79 19.64 -3.71
N ARG A 88 -1.86 20.04 -3.01
CA ARG A 88 -2.79 19.11 -2.36
C ARG A 88 -3.51 18.23 -3.37
N ASN A 89 -3.95 18.80 -4.50
CA ASN A 89 -4.59 18.04 -5.58
C ASN A 89 -3.61 17.06 -6.23
N ARG A 90 -2.39 17.51 -6.54
CA ARG A 90 -1.33 16.65 -7.09
C ARG A 90 -0.98 15.50 -6.14
N LEU A 91 -0.86 15.77 -4.84
CA LEU A 91 -0.60 14.74 -3.83
C LEU A 91 -1.76 13.72 -3.74
N ALA A 92 -3.01 14.19 -3.82
CA ALA A 92 -4.17 13.29 -3.79
C ALA A 92 -4.20 12.35 -5.00
N LEU A 93 -3.90 12.86 -6.20
CA LEU A 93 -3.77 12.06 -7.41
C LEU A 93 -2.62 11.07 -7.32
N TYR A 94 -1.45 11.53 -6.89
CA TYR A 94 -0.27 10.68 -6.71
C TYR A 94 -0.50 9.56 -5.71
N ARG A 95 -1.14 9.87 -4.57
CA ARG A 95 -1.52 8.87 -3.56
C ARG A 95 -2.40 7.79 -4.19
N HIS A 96 -3.47 8.20 -4.86
CA HIS A 96 -4.38 7.26 -5.48
C HIS A 96 -3.64 6.36 -6.47
N ALA A 97 -2.86 6.94 -7.38
CA ALA A 97 -2.09 6.20 -8.38
C ALA A 97 -1.13 5.17 -7.76
N VAL A 98 -0.34 5.56 -6.75
CA VAL A 98 0.65 4.67 -6.12
C VAL A 98 -0.03 3.55 -5.33
N LEU A 99 -1.06 3.87 -4.54
CA LEU A 99 -1.77 2.86 -3.78
C LEU A 99 -2.52 1.89 -4.71
N THR A 100 -3.09 2.38 -5.80
CA THR A 100 -3.72 1.53 -6.83
C THR A 100 -2.69 0.61 -7.47
N ALA A 101 -1.53 1.12 -7.88
CA ALA A 101 -0.49 0.28 -8.47
C ALA A 101 -0.03 -0.85 -7.53
N ILE A 102 0.10 -0.58 -6.22
CA ILE A 102 0.46 -1.62 -5.24
C ILE A 102 -0.68 -2.63 -5.06
N SER A 103 -1.93 -2.17 -5.00
CA SER A 103 -3.11 -3.01 -4.81
C SER A 103 -3.34 -3.93 -6.01
N ASP A 104 -3.27 -3.38 -7.23
CA ASP A 104 -3.42 -4.12 -8.48
C ASP A 104 -2.32 -5.18 -8.62
N GLN A 105 -1.06 -4.80 -8.38
CA GLN A 105 0.05 -5.76 -8.40
C GLN A 105 -0.12 -6.86 -7.35
N ALA A 106 -0.66 -6.55 -6.17
CA ALA A 106 -0.93 -7.55 -5.15
C ALA A 106 -2.08 -8.48 -5.53
N ALA A 107 -3.12 -7.97 -6.20
CA ALA A 107 -4.22 -8.78 -6.72
C ALA A 107 -3.74 -9.78 -7.79
N ASP A 108 -2.77 -9.37 -8.61
CA ASP A 108 -2.18 -10.22 -9.66
C ASP A 108 -1.06 -11.15 -9.14
N THR A 109 -0.65 -11.00 -7.87
CA THR A 109 0.43 -11.79 -7.28
C THR A 109 -0.14 -12.89 -6.37
N PRO A 110 0.14 -14.18 -6.60
CA PRO A 110 -0.36 -15.24 -5.72
C PRO A 110 0.24 -15.11 -4.32
N ARG A 111 -0.60 -15.20 -3.28
CA ARG A 111 -0.15 -15.16 -1.87
C ARG A 111 0.68 -16.37 -1.46
N TRP A 112 0.49 -17.50 -2.14
CA TRP A 112 1.16 -18.76 -1.83
C TRP A 112 1.85 -19.30 -3.06
N VAL A 113 3.07 -19.80 -2.88
CA VAL A 113 3.84 -20.47 -3.94
C VAL A 113 4.21 -21.88 -3.49
N PRO A 114 4.15 -22.88 -4.39
CA PRO A 114 4.61 -24.22 -4.08
C PRO A 114 6.13 -24.19 -3.84
N THR A 115 6.58 -24.97 -2.86
CA THR A 115 7.99 -25.18 -2.57
C THR A 115 8.33 -26.67 -2.63
N THR A 116 9.50 -26.95 -3.19
CA THR A 116 10.16 -28.26 -3.16
C THR A 116 11.10 -28.41 -1.96
N ALA A 117 11.20 -27.38 -1.11
CA ALA A 117 12.04 -27.43 0.08
C ALA A 117 11.55 -28.51 1.03
N ALA A 118 12.27 -29.62 1.11
CA ALA A 118 12.06 -30.66 2.10
C ALA A 118 12.20 -30.04 3.49
N ILE A 119 11.09 -29.94 4.23
CA ILE A 119 11.15 -29.64 5.66
C ILE A 119 11.96 -30.78 6.29
N PRO A 120 13.09 -30.52 6.99
CA PRO A 120 13.82 -31.57 7.68
C PRO A 120 12.87 -32.21 8.68
N ARG A 121 12.51 -33.48 8.46
CA ARG A 121 11.81 -34.24 9.49
C ARG A 121 12.80 -34.40 10.63
N ALA A 122 12.51 -33.77 11.77
CA ALA A 122 13.23 -34.06 12.99
C ALA A 122 13.03 -35.55 13.29
N ASN A 123 14.14 -36.29 13.36
CA ASN A 123 14.18 -37.66 13.86
C ASN A 123 14.18 -37.65 15.38
#